data_AF-A0A850EU33-F1
#
_entry.id   AF-A0A850EU33-F1
#
_cell.length_a   1.000
_cell.length_b   1.000
_cell.length_c   1.000
_cell.angle_alpha   90.00
_cell.angle_beta   90.00
_cell.angle_gamma   90.00
#
_symmetry.space_group_name_H-M   'P 1'
#
loop_
_entity.id
_entity.type
_entity.pdbx_description
1 polymer ?
#
loop_
_entity_poly.entity_id
_entity_poly.type
_entity_poly.pdbx_seq_one_letter_code
_entity_poly.pdbx_strand_id
1 'polypeptide(L)' 'MSIDRFIIKKLDSCHEQHTRLNLLKLFKLRIQKAEKEEERNYKTS' A
#
# COMPACT_ATOMS: atom_id res chain seq x y z
N MET A 1 13.00 -7.81 0.84
CA MET A 1 11.70 -7.80 1.57
C MET A 1 10.91 -6.60 1.08
N SER A 2 9.81 -6.80 0.34
CA SER A 2 8.98 -5.67 -0.11
C SER A 2 8.17 -5.12 1.07
N ILE A 3 8.09 -3.79 1.17
CA ILE A 3 7.30 -3.07 2.19
C ILE A 3 5.85 -3.55 2.20
N ASP A 4 5.31 -3.91 1.04
CA ASP A 4 3.94 -4.39 0.88
C ASP A 4 3.70 -5.72 1.64
N ARG A 5 4.67 -6.64 1.58
CA ARG A 5 4.60 -7.91 2.33
C ARG A 5 4.74 -7.69 3.84
N PHE A 6 5.47 -6.66 4.26
CA PHE A 6 5.54 -6.26 5.67
C PHE A 6 4.22 -5.69 6.17
N ILE A 7 3.58 -4.81 5.38
CA ILE A 7 2.27 -4.22 5.72
C ILE A 7 1.20 -5.32 5.85
N ILE A 8 1.16 -6.29 4.93
CA ILE A 8 0.19 -7.40 4.99
C ILE A 8 0.40 -8.25 6.26
N LYS A 9 1.64 -8.64 6.57
CA LYS A 9 1.93 -9.41 7.80
C LYS A 9 1.61 -8.62 9.08
N LYS A 10 1.82 -7.30 9.07
CA LYS A 10 1.46 -6.45 10.19
C LYS A 10 -0.04 -6.28 10.33
N LEU A 11 -0.81 -6.20 9.23
CA LEU A 11 -2.28 -6.16 9.29
C LEU A 11 -2.88 -7.43 9.87
N ASP A 12 -2.27 -8.59 9.59
CA ASP A 12 -2.69 -9.89 10.10
C ASP A 12 -2.46 -10.04 11.61
N SER A 13 -1.31 -9.56 12.10
CA SER A 13 -0.91 -9.68 13.52
C SER A 13 -1.34 -8.50 14.41
N CYS A 14 -1.81 -7.39 13.85
CA CYS A 14 -2.10 -6.17 14.61
C CYS A 14 -3.52 -6.17 15.18
N HIS A 15 -3.59 -6.20 16.50
CA HIS A 15 -4.83 -6.09 17.27
C HIS A 15 -5.21 -4.63 17.58
N GLU A 16 -4.31 -3.68 17.30
CA GLU A 16 -4.53 -2.26 17.55
C GLU A 16 -5.23 -1.59 16.36
N GLN A 17 -6.48 -1.22 16.56
CA GLN A 17 -7.37 -0.73 15.50
C GLN A 17 -6.85 0.54 14.82
N HIS A 18 -6.23 1.45 15.58
CA HIS A 18 -5.64 2.68 15.04
C HIS A 18 -4.46 2.41 14.11
N THR A 19 -3.56 1.52 14.53
CA THR A 19 -2.39 1.10 13.74
C THR A 19 -2.82 0.34 12.47
N ARG A 20 -3.85 -0.51 12.56
CA ARG A 20 -4.45 -1.19 11.41
C ARG A 20 -5.00 -0.20 10.38
N LEU A 21 -5.73 0.84 10.81
CA LEU A 21 -6.23 1.88 9.91
C LEU A 21 -5.11 2.66 9.22
N ASN A 22 -4.03 2.98 9.94
CA ASN A 22 -2.89 3.68 9.38
C ASN A 22 -2.14 2.82 8.34
N LEU A 23 -1.98 1.52 8.61
CA LEU A 23 -1.40 0.57 7.66
C LEU A 23 -2.26 0.43 6.40
N LEU A 24 -3.58 0.36 6.53
CA LEU A 24 -4.51 0.33 5.39
C LEU A 24 -4.43 1.61 4.56
N LYS A 25 -4.38 2.79 5.20
CA LYS A 25 -4.20 4.08 4.51
C LYS A 25 -2.88 4.10 3.74
N LEU A 26 -1.79 3.66 4.38
CA LEU A 26 -0.47 3.60 3.75
C LEU A 26 -0.49 2.66 2.53
N PHE A 27 -1.13 1.49 2.66
CA PHE A 27 -1.25 0.52 1.57
C PHE A 27 -2.04 1.09 0.39
N LYS A 28 -3.18 1.74 0.66
CA LYS A 28 -3.99 2.41 -0.36
C LYS A 28 -3.21 3.48 -1.11
N LEU A 29 -2.43 4.31 -0.39
CA LEU A 29 -1.59 5.34 -1.02
C LEU A 29 -0.52 4.74 -1.94
N ARG A 30 0.05 3.58 -1.58
CA ARG A 30 1.04 2.89 -2.42
C ARG A 30 0.41 2.35 -3.70
N ILE A 31 -0.78 1.75 -3.62
CA ILE A 31 -1.54 1.30 -4.80
C ILE A 31 -1.83 2.49 -5.72
N GLN A 32 -2.39 3.58 -5.18
CA GLN A 32 -2.69 4.77 -5.97
C GLN A 32 -1.46 5.39 -6.64
N LYS A 33 -0.29 5.30 -5.99
CA LYS A 33 0.96 5.76 -6.58
C LYS A 33 1.40 4.86 -7.73
N ALA A 34 1.32 3.54 -7.57
CA ALA A 34 1.63 2.58 -8.61
C ALA A 34 0.68 2.72 -9.82
N GLU A 35 -0.64 2.84 -9.58
CA GLU A 35 -1.63 3.08 -10.62
C GLU A 35 -1.32 4.35 -11.42
N LYS A 36 -0.96 5.45 -10.74
CA LYS A 36 -0.56 6.71 -11.41
C LYS A 36 0.74 6.57 -12.21
N GLU A 37 1.67 5.75 -11.75
CA GLU A 37 2.93 5.50 -12.44
C GLU A 37 2.70 4.64 -13.69
N GLU A 38 1.85 3.62 -13.60
CA GLU A 38 1.39 2.82 -14.74
C GLU A 38 0.64 3.69 -15.76
N GLU A 39 -0.28 4.56 -15.32
CA GLU A 39 -1.02 5.46 -16.22
C GLU A 39 -0.08 6.43 -16.96
N ARG A 40 0.95 6.94 -16.28
CA ARG A 40 1.98 7.80 -16.92
C ARG A 40 2.80 7.03 -17.94
N ASN A 41 3.22 5.81 -17.63
CA ASN A 41 3.94 4.97 -18.60
C ASN A 41 3.09 4.65 -19.83
N TYR A 42 1.79 4.38 -19.62
CA TYR A 42 0.87 4.07 -20.72
C TYR A 42 0.61 5.28 -21.64
N LYS A 43 0.54 6.50 -21.08
CA LYS A 43 0.34 7.73 -21.88
C LYS A 43 1.57 8.22 -22.63
N THR A 44 2.76 7.70 -22.31
CA THR A 44 4.04 8.12 -22.91
C THR A 44 4.58 7.09 -23.91
N SER A 45 3.82 6.02 -24.20
CA SER A 45 4.14 4.99 -25.21
C SER A 45 3.31 5.16 -26.47
#